data_AF-A0A328PWR3-F1
#
_entry.id   AF-A0A328PWR3-F1
#
_cell.length_a   1.000
_cell.length_b   1.000
_cell.length_c   1.000
_cell.angle_alpha   90.00
_cell.angle_beta   90.00
_cell.angle_gamma   90.00
#
_symmetry.space_group_name_H-M   'P 1'
#
loop_
_entity.id
_entity.type
_entity.pdbx_description
1 polymer ?
#
loop_
_entity_poly.entity_id
_entity_poly.type
_entity_poly.pdbx_seq_one_letter_code
_entity_poly.pdbx_strand_id
1 'polypeptide(L)' 'MENKEEKKEELLKKKKSLEAEKNSIAKYMGPHEHDEALEKEWGRINAELEKIEKEIQELENQ' A
#
# COMPACT_ATOMS: atom_id res chain seq x y z
N MET A 1 22.62 2.98 11.89
CA MET A 1 21.31 3.57 12.26
C MET A 1 20.70 4.28 11.05
N GLU A 2 21.46 5.08 10.28
CA GLU A 2 21.03 5.70 9.00
C GLU A 2 20.28 4.77 8.04
N ASN A 3 20.84 3.59 7.69
CA ASN A 3 20.19 2.65 6.77
C ASN A 3 18.78 2.18 7.18
N LYS A 4 18.47 2.20 8.49
CA LYS A 4 17.18 1.76 9.02
C LYS A 4 16.13 2.87 8.88
N GLU A 5 16.53 4.10 9.15
CA GLU A 5 15.68 5.29 9.01
C GLU A 5 15.39 5.58 7.54
N GLU A 6 16.40 5.50 6.66
CA GLU A 6 16.24 5.66 5.22
C GLU A 6 15.27 4.61 4.65
N LYS A 7 15.47 3.33 5.00
CA LYS A 7 14.57 2.25 4.56
C LYS A 7 13.14 2.46 5.05
N LYS A 8 12.97 2.90 6.31
CA LYS A 8 11.64 3.21 6.85
C LYS A 8 11.00 4.39 6.10
N GLU A 9 11.76 5.43 5.78
CA GLU A 9 11.28 6.59 5.03
C GLU A 9 10.84 6.19 3.62
N GLU A 10 11.60 5.34 2.93
CA GLU A 10 11.24 4.79 1.62
C GLU A 10 9.94 3.97 1.68
N LEU A 11 9.81 3.10 2.69
CA LEU A 11 8.60 2.32 2.92
C LEU A 11 7.38 3.21 3.17
N LEU A 12 7.53 4.28 3.96
CA LEU A 12 6.46 5.25 4.22
C LEU A 12 6.08 6.05 2.96
N LYS A 13 7.05 6.46 2.15
CA LYS A 13 6.79 7.10 0.84
C LYS A 13 6.00 6.17 -0.07
N LYS A 14 6.41 4.90 -0.14
CA LYS A 14 5.72 3.88 -0.94
C LYS A 14 4.30 3.62 -0.45
N LYS A 15 4.11 3.49 0.87
CA LYS A 15 2.79 3.36 1.51
C LYS A 15 1.86 4.49 1.09
N LYS A 16 2.31 5.74 1.20
CA LYS A 16 1.52 6.93 0.83
C LYS A 16 1.09 6.93 -0.64
N SER A 17 1.97 6.51 -1.54
CA SER A 17 1.65 6.41 -2.97
C SER A 17 0.58 5.34 -3.23
N LEU A 18 0.72 4.16 -2.61
CA LEU A 18 -0.25 3.07 -2.74
C LEU A 18 -1.61 3.41 -2.13
N GLU A 19 -1.66 4.14 -1.01
CA GLU A 19 -2.91 4.65 -0.45
C GLU A 19 -3.60 5.65 -1.40
N ALA A 20 -2.84 6.50 -2.07
CA ALA A 20 -3.37 7.42 -3.07
C ALA A 20 -3.93 6.66 -4.29
N GLU A 21 -3.23 5.63 -4.75
CA GLU A 21 -3.66 4.75 -5.85
C GLU A 21 -4.95 4.00 -5.48
N LYS A 22 -4.99 3.40 -4.29
CA LYS A 22 -6.19 2.75 -3.75
C LYS A 22 -7.37 3.71 -3.71
N ASN A 23 -7.18 4.93 -3.19
CA ASN A 23 -8.23 5.94 -3.15
C ASN A 23 -8.69 6.40 -4.55
N SER A 24 -7.81 6.32 -5.55
CA SER A 24 -8.18 6.57 -6.95
C SER A 24 -9.07 5.45 -7.47
N ILE A 25 -8.69 4.19 -7.28
CA ILE A 25 -9.45 3.01 -7.70
C ILE A 25 -10.82 2.95 -7.01
N ALA A 26 -10.90 3.33 -5.74
CA ALA A 26 -12.16 3.36 -4.97
C ALA A 26 -13.26 4.17 -5.68
N LYS A 27 -12.88 5.22 -6.41
CA LYS A 27 -13.83 6.10 -7.13
C LYS A 27 -14.47 5.41 -8.34
N TYR A 28 -13.84 4.36 -8.85
CA TYR A 28 -14.26 3.57 -10.02
C TYR A 28 -14.78 2.17 -9.64
N MET A 29 -14.89 1.88 -8.34
CA MET A 29 -15.48 0.63 -7.82
C MET A 29 -16.91 0.89 -7.32
N GLY A 30 -17.71 1.57 -8.14
CA GLY A 30 -19.11 1.85 -7.81
C GLY A 30 -19.96 0.58 -7.71
N PRO A 31 -21.17 0.66 -7.12
CA PRO A 31 -22.04 -0.50 -6.86
C PRO A 31 -22.57 -1.22 -8.11
N HIS A 32 -22.30 -0.69 -9.31
CA HIS A 32 -22.67 -1.28 -10.59
C HIS A 32 -21.47 -1.51 -11.52
N GLU A 33 -20.25 -1.21 -11.07
CA GLU A 33 -19.00 -1.41 -11.80
C GLU A 33 -18.30 -2.67 -11.27
N HIS A 34 -18.65 -3.83 -11.83
CA HIS A 34 -17.87 -5.06 -11.65
C HIS A 34 -16.74 -5.09 -12.68
N ASP A 35 -15.68 -4.35 -12.40
CA ASP A 35 -14.43 -4.44 -13.15
C ASP A 35 -13.47 -5.38 -12.41
N GLU A 36 -13.35 -6.62 -12.91
CA GLU A 36 -12.45 -7.63 -12.36
C GLU A 36 -10.99 -7.15 -12.32
N ALA A 37 -10.58 -6.25 -13.23
CA ALA A 37 -9.23 -5.69 -13.21
C ALA A 37 -9.07 -4.70 -12.05
N LEU A 38 -10.09 -3.88 -11.75
CA LEU A 38 -10.06 -3.00 -10.59
C LEU A 38 -10.09 -3.77 -9.27
N GLU A 39 -10.88 -4.85 -9.17
CA GLU A 39 -10.88 -5.73 -8.00
C GLU A 39 -9.52 -6.40 -7.78
N LYS A 40 -8.90 -6.89 -8.85
CA LYS A 40 -7.56 -7.50 -8.80
C LYS A 40 -6.50 -6.49 -8.37
N GLU A 41 -6.54 -5.29 -8.92
CA GLU A 41 -5.59 -4.22 -8.60
C GLU A 41 -5.77 -3.73 -7.16
N TRP A 42 -7.02 -3.58 -6.71
CA TRP A 42 -7.35 -3.29 -5.32
C TRP A 42 -6.78 -4.35 -4.36
N GLY A 43 -6.96 -5.63 -4.70
CA GLY A 43 -6.39 -6.74 -3.95
C GLY A 43 -4.86 -6.68 -3.88
N ARG A 44 -4.20 -6.41 -5.02
CA ARG A 44 -2.74 -6.26 -5.11
C ARG A 44 -2.24 -5.14 -4.20
N ILE A 45 -2.86 -3.97 -4.26
CA ILE A 45 -2.46 -2.81 -3.46
C ILE A 45 -2.65 -3.08 -1.97
N ASN A 46 -3.75 -3.72 -1.56
CA ASN A 46 -3.96 -4.08 -0.15
C ASN A 46 -2.89 -5.05 0.37
N ALA A 47 -2.56 -6.08 -0.40
CA ALA A 47 -1.52 -7.04 -0.01
C ALA A 47 -0.15 -6.35 0.10
N GLU A 48 0.14 -5.41 -0.80
CA GLU A 48 1.39 -4.65 -0.77
C GLU A 48 1.46 -3.68 0.43
N LEU A 49 0.36 -3.01 0.76
CA LEU A 49 0.24 -2.18 1.96
C LEU A 49 0.45 -2.99 3.24
N GLU A 50 -0.18 -4.16 3.37
CA GLU A 50 -0.02 -5.04 4.54
C GLU A 50 1.44 -5.50 4.69
N LYS A 51 2.11 -5.82 3.58
CA LYS A 51 3.53 -6.19 3.60
C LYS A 51 4.40 -5.02 4.06
N ILE A 52 4.15 -3.81 3.55
CA ILE A 52 4.90 -2.61 3.97
C ILE A 52 4.71 -2.34 5.46
N GLU A 53 3.49 -2.48 5.99
CA GLU A 53 3.22 -2.30 7.41
C GLU A 53 3.97 -3.31 8.27
N LYS A 54 4.01 -4.58 7.87
CA LYS A 54 4.82 -5.61 8.54
C LYS A 54 6.31 -5.28 8.52
N GLU A 55 6.85 -4.87 7.37
CA GLU A 55 8.26 -4.49 7.25
C GLU A 55 8.60 -3.28 8.14
N ILE A 56 7.73 -2.27 8.21
CA ILE A 56 7.92 -1.12 9.10
C ILE A 56 7.91 -1.58 10.57
N GLN A 57 6.96 -2.42 10.96
CA GLN A 57 6.85 -2.92 12.33
C GLN A 57 8.05 -3.78 12.73
N GLU A 58 8.55 -4.64 11.83
CA GLU A 58 9.77 -5.42 12.04
C GLU A 58 10.99 -4.52 12.22
N LEU A 59 11.10 -3.44 11.43
CA LEU A 59 12.14 -2.45 11.63
C LEU A 59 11.97 -1.82 13.01
N GLU A 60 10.80 -1.35 13.41
CA GLU A 60 10.60 -0.69 14.72
C GLU A 60 10.94 -1.58 15.93
N ASN A 61 10.73 -2.89 15.82
CA ASN A 61 11.00 -3.85 16.89
C ASN A 61 12.47 -4.32 16.99
N GLN A 62 13.34 -3.93 16.05
CA GLN A 62 14.80 -4.20 16.08
C GLN A 62 15.59 -3.11 16.79
#